data_AF-A0A2G2ZU92-F1
#
_entry.id   AF-A0A2G2ZU92-F1
#
_cell.length_a   1.000
_cell.length_b   1.000
_cell.length_c   1.000
_cell.angle_alpha   90.00
_cell.angle_beta   90.00
_cell.angle_gamma   90.00
#
_symmetry.space_group_name_H-M   'P 1'
#
loop_
_entity.id
_entity.type
_entity.pdbx_description
1 polymer ?
#
loop_
_entity_poly.entity_id
_entity_poly.type
_entity_poly.pdbx_seq_one_letter_code
_entity_poly.pdbx_strand_id
1 'polypeptide(L)'
;MRDEGASLNIAERYLTELDKMGMIEVEEEDVPTATRLKSCRIHKMMRLLSISMEITAIVPVSRKARAIDLITKNKHLHSLHILDPHKQQVRQPGKILPFDVEELKLLRLLDFDRVDFRSYDDKLPGDDQKQNIGLVLQGLSKLVHLKYLSFKRCFLDKYLSLPIITNLQILDLRVDDSVNEVILPNVLWKMRRMKHLYLPRMFQTYNGDKLRLDGMTELETLENFITKVCNVADLQTMNKLHSVAMKVDGYFPDLQFINQHLKKPSNGQIQLSIDIRNFDCFVDQRHSLIREVLEYLGVRIFSIEGHIN
;
A
#
# COMPACT_ATOMS: atom_id res chain seq x y z
N MET A 1 -10.20 29.81 -8.79
CA MET A 1 -10.50 28.39 -8.51
C MET A 1 -9.29 27.81 -7.78
N ARG A 2 -9.46 27.27 -6.57
CA ARG A 2 -8.36 26.64 -5.85
C ARG A 2 -8.07 25.31 -6.53
N ASP A 3 -6.87 25.19 -7.07
CA ASP A 3 -6.30 23.94 -7.56
C ASP A 3 -6.04 23.05 -6.33
N GLU A 4 -7.03 22.25 -5.95
CA GLU A 4 -6.85 21.13 -5.02
C GLU A 4 -6.05 20.05 -5.77
N GLY A 5 -4.77 20.29 -5.97
CA GLY A 5 -3.86 19.29 -6.52
C GLY A 5 -3.92 18.01 -5.68
N ALA A 6 -3.88 16.86 -6.35
CA ALA A 6 -3.81 15.54 -5.74
C ALA A 6 -2.89 15.52 -4.51
N SER A 7 -3.29 14.86 -3.42
CA SER A 7 -2.54 14.92 -2.15
C SER A 7 -1.09 14.44 -2.26
N LEU A 8 -0.80 13.51 -3.17
CA LEU A 8 0.56 13.09 -3.54
C LEU A 8 1.39 14.21 -4.17
N ASN A 9 0.78 15.01 -5.04
CA ASN A 9 1.43 16.18 -5.66
C ASN A 9 1.73 17.26 -4.59
N ILE A 10 0.84 17.44 -3.62
CA ILE A 10 1.09 18.31 -2.46
C ILE A 10 2.26 17.78 -1.61
N ALA A 11 2.31 16.48 -1.33
CA ALA A 11 3.40 15.87 -0.56
C ALA A 11 4.76 15.99 -1.27
N GLU A 12 4.82 15.75 -2.58
CA GLU A 12 6.04 15.95 -3.37
C GLU A 12 6.49 17.41 -3.36
N ARG A 13 5.55 18.38 -3.43
CA ARG A 13 5.87 19.81 -3.29
C ARG A 13 6.47 20.11 -1.92
N TYR A 14 5.90 19.59 -0.83
CA TYR A 14 6.47 19.77 0.50
C TYR A 14 7.87 19.17 0.62
N LEU A 15 8.11 17.96 0.09
CA LEU A 15 9.44 17.36 0.09
C LEU A 15 10.45 18.20 -0.70
N THR A 16 10.04 18.72 -1.85
CA THR A 16 10.88 19.60 -2.67
C THR A 16 11.24 20.89 -1.93
N GLU A 17 10.30 21.47 -1.17
CA GLU A 17 10.59 22.65 -0.35
C GLU A 17 11.51 22.31 0.84
N LEU A 18 11.33 21.16 1.50
CA LEU A 18 12.23 20.72 2.56
C LEU A 18 13.66 20.47 2.07
N ASP A 19 13.81 19.95 0.85
CA ASP A 19 15.10 19.74 0.18
C ASP A 19 15.78 21.09 -0.14
N LYS A 20 15.03 22.05 -0.71
CA LYS A 20 15.51 23.42 -0.94
C LYS A 20 15.95 24.12 0.34
N MET A 21 15.29 23.83 1.46
CA MET A 21 15.65 24.39 2.77
C MET A 21 16.84 23.68 3.43
N GLY A 22 17.43 22.66 2.79
CA GLY A 22 18.55 21.89 3.32
C GLY A 22 18.20 21.07 4.56
N MET A 23 16.92 20.69 4.71
CA MET A 23 16.46 19.87 5.85
C MET A 23 16.47 18.37 5.52
N ILE A 24 16.31 18.04 4.24
CA ILE A 24 16.39 16.67 3.72
C ILE A 24 17.24 16.66 2.45
N GLU A 25 17.74 15.49 2.08
CA GLU A 25 18.33 15.21 0.77
C GLU A 25 17.36 14.32 0.01
N VAL A 26 17.00 14.68 -1.22
CA VAL A 26 16.08 13.91 -2.07
C VAL A 26 16.84 13.25 -3.23
N GLU A 27 16.55 11.98 -3.46
CA GLU A 27 16.99 11.22 -4.63
C GLU A 27 15.78 11.04 -5.56
N GLU A 28 15.91 11.40 -6.82
CA GLU A 28 14.85 11.27 -7.83
C GLU A 28 14.92 9.91 -8.55
N GLU A 29 13.80 9.43 -9.09
CA GLU A 29 13.80 8.24 -9.96
C GLU A 29 14.29 8.64 -11.35
N ASP A 30 15.26 7.89 -11.91
CA ASP A 30 15.75 8.09 -13.29
C ASP A 30 14.62 7.90 -14.33
N VAL A 31 13.67 7.00 -14.04
CA VAL A 31 12.42 6.78 -14.78
C VAL A 31 11.27 6.63 -13.77
N PRO A 32 10.36 7.60 -13.63
CA PRO A 32 9.31 7.57 -12.60
C PRO A 32 8.33 6.42 -12.81
N THR A 33 8.26 5.49 -11.86
CA THR A 33 7.31 4.36 -11.89
C THR A 33 5.97 4.66 -11.24
N ALA A 34 5.99 5.50 -10.20
CA ALA A 34 4.79 5.95 -9.48
C ALA A 34 4.94 7.37 -8.90
N THR A 35 6.14 7.75 -8.48
CA THR A 35 6.46 9.09 -7.93
C THR A 35 7.76 9.61 -8.53
N ARG A 36 7.94 10.93 -8.60
CA ARG A 36 9.19 11.54 -9.10
C ARG A 36 10.36 11.27 -8.14
N LEU A 37 10.06 11.21 -6.84
CA LEU A 37 11.05 11.04 -5.78
C LEU A 37 11.23 9.55 -5.45
N LYS A 38 12.47 9.05 -5.53
CA LYS A 38 12.86 7.67 -5.22
C LYS A 38 13.10 7.45 -3.73
N SER A 39 13.84 8.37 -3.11
CA SER A 39 14.15 8.31 -1.69
C SER A 39 14.39 9.71 -1.14
N CYS A 40 14.20 9.88 0.17
CA CYS A 40 14.66 11.09 0.85
C CYS A 40 15.36 10.72 2.17
N ARG A 41 16.28 11.56 2.61
CA ARG A 41 17.04 11.38 3.84
C ARG A 41 16.99 12.65 4.67
N ILE A 42 16.54 12.53 5.90
CA ILE A 42 16.56 13.65 6.85
C ILE A 42 18.01 13.90 7.29
N HIS A 43 18.46 15.15 7.26
CA HIS A 43 19.78 15.51 7.78
C HIS A 43 19.89 15.17 9.28
N LYS A 44 21.10 14.78 9.72
CA LYS A 44 21.35 14.27 11.07
C LYS A 44 20.85 15.20 12.18
N MET A 45 21.00 16.51 12.03
CA MET A 45 20.53 17.50 13.02
C MET A 45 19.00 17.58 13.08
N MET A 46 18.33 17.57 11.93
CA MET A 46 16.87 17.57 11.85
C MET A 46 16.25 16.31 12.45
N ARG A 47 16.93 15.18 12.30
CA ARG A 47 16.52 13.91 12.93
C ARG A 47 16.53 14.01 14.45
N LEU A 48 17.57 14.60 15.05
CA LEU A 48 17.66 14.74 16.51
C LEU A 48 16.53 15.64 17.06
N LEU A 49 16.23 16.74 16.37
CA LEU A 49 15.13 17.65 16.71
C LEU A 49 13.75 16.98 16.60
N SER A 50 13.56 16.13 15.58
CA SER A 50 12.31 15.41 15.38
C SER A 50 12.05 14.38 16.48
N ILE A 51 13.11 13.71 16.96
CA ILE A 51 13.02 12.71 18.04
C ILE A 51 12.73 13.38 19.39
N SER A 52 13.23 14.60 19.63
CA SER A 52 12.98 15.31 20.89
C SER A 52 11.54 15.76 21.12
N MET A 53 10.67 15.66 20.09
CA MET A 53 9.25 16.02 20.24
C MET A 53 8.40 14.95 20.95
N GLU A 54 8.96 13.78 21.30
CA GLU A 54 8.34 12.65 22.05
C GLU A 54 7.00 12.07 21.54
N ILE A 55 6.43 12.62 20.46
CA ILE A 55 5.17 12.17 19.83
C ILE A 55 5.36 11.12 18.73
N THR A 56 6.61 10.85 18.35
CA THR A 56 6.99 9.89 17.30
C THR A 56 7.99 8.89 17.87
N ALA A 57 7.69 7.60 17.70
CA ALA A 57 8.60 6.52 18.07
C ALA A 57 9.10 5.77 16.82
N ILE A 58 10.40 5.55 16.75
CA ILE A 58 11.06 4.71 15.73
C ILE A 58 11.72 3.55 16.46
N VAL A 59 11.27 2.34 16.16
CA VAL A 59 11.65 1.13 16.88
C VAL A 59 12.27 0.12 15.92
N PRO A 60 13.57 -0.16 16.04
CA PRO A 60 14.18 -1.28 15.33
C PRO A 60 13.57 -2.60 15.80
N VAL A 61 13.27 -3.52 14.89
CA VAL A 61 12.76 -4.87 15.24
C VAL A 61 13.73 -5.65 16.12
N SER A 62 15.04 -5.35 16.04
CA SER A 62 16.07 -5.94 16.92
C SER A 62 15.95 -5.54 18.40
N ARG A 63 15.06 -4.60 18.76
CA ARG A 63 14.80 -4.27 20.17
C ARG A 63 13.99 -5.37 20.86
N LYS A 64 14.35 -5.67 22.11
CA LYS A 64 13.65 -6.65 22.97
C LYS A 64 12.19 -6.23 23.19
N ALA A 65 11.27 -7.19 23.31
CA ALA A 65 9.84 -6.97 23.60
C ALA A 65 9.58 -5.90 24.67
N ARG A 66 10.30 -5.99 25.79
CA ARG A 66 10.16 -5.02 26.90
C ARG A 66 10.31 -3.56 26.42
N ALA A 67 11.19 -3.29 25.46
CA ALA A 67 11.38 -1.95 24.93
C ALA A 67 10.20 -1.50 24.05
N ILE A 68 9.59 -2.42 23.28
CA ILE A 68 8.36 -2.14 22.53
C ILE A 68 7.20 -1.90 23.50
N ASP A 69 7.05 -2.73 24.53
CA ASP A 69 6.03 -2.57 25.57
C ASP A 69 6.18 -1.25 26.35
N LEU A 70 7.41 -0.84 26.64
CA LEU A 70 7.70 0.44 27.29
C LEU A 70 7.32 1.62 26.40
N ILE A 71 7.59 1.52 25.09
CA ILE A 71 7.28 2.58 24.13
C ILE A 71 5.76 2.68 23.91
N THR A 72 5.08 1.54 23.80
CA THR A 72 3.62 1.47 23.59
C THR A 72 2.82 1.90 24.83
N LYS A 73 3.45 2.01 26.01
CA LYS A 73 2.86 2.67 27.19
C LYS A 73 2.75 4.19 27.06
N ASN A 74 3.46 4.82 26.11
CA ASN A 74 3.32 6.25 25.88
C ASN A 74 2.01 6.54 25.12
N LYS A 75 0.97 6.92 25.87
CA LYS A 75 -0.38 7.20 25.34
C LYS A 75 -0.45 8.45 24.45
N HIS A 76 0.62 9.25 24.41
CA HIS A 76 0.70 10.47 23.62
C HIS A 76 1.33 10.28 22.24
N LEU A 77 1.68 9.05 21.87
CA LEU A 77 2.24 8.76 20.55
C LEU A 77 1.22 9.05 19.44
N HIS A 78 1.64 9.88 18.48
CA HIS A 78 0.91 10.16 17.24
C HIS A 78 1.43 9.31 16.08
N SER A 79 2.71 8.91 16.14
CA SER A 79 3.34 8.09 15.11
C SER A 79 4.20 6.99 15.72
N LEU A 80 4.06 5.78 15.20
CA LEU A 80 4.86 4.61 15.58
C LEU A 80 5.36 3.91 14.31
N HIS A 81 6.68 3.90 14.15
CA HIS A 81 7.37 3.20 13.07
C HIS A 81 8.16 2.03 13.66
N ILE A 82 7.93 0.84 13.13
CA ILE A 82 8.63 -0.39 13.50
C ILE A 82 9.28 -0.93 12.23
N LEU A 83 10.60 -0.95 12.21
CA LEU A 83 11.37 -1.24 11.00
C LEU A 83 12.53 -2.19 11.26
N ASP A 84 12.79 -3.08 10.30
CA ASP A 84 14.06 -3.80 10.24
C ASP A 84 15.09 -2.96 9.46
N PRO A 85 16.13 -2.42 10.13
CA PRO A 85 17.10 -1.51 9.51
C PRO A 85 18.04 -2.20 8.52
N HIS A 86 18.08 -3.54 8.48
CA HIS A 86 19.04 -4.26 7.64
C HIS A 86 18.58 -4.32 6.18
N LYS A 87 19.29 -3.57 5.32
CA LYS A 87 18.99 -3.46 3.89
C LYS A 87 19.59 -4.59 3.02
N GLN A 88 20.46 -5.45 3.55
CA GLN A 88 21.30 -6.34 2.72
C GLN A 88 21.25 -7.81 3.19
N GLN A 89 20.77 -8.64 2.25
CA GLN A 89 21.01 -10.05 1.93
C GLN A 89 21.50 -11.03 3.04
N VAL A 90 20.88 -12.22 3.05
CA VAL A 90 21.25 -13.48 3.73
C VAL A 90 20.72 -13.71 5.16
N ARG A 91 20.21 -12.71 5.88
CA ARG A 91 19.64 -12.94 7.22
C ARG A 91 18.12 -13.11 7.19
N GLN A 92 17.61 -14.00 8.05
CA GLN A 92 16.17 -14.13 8.29
C GLN A 92 15.63 -12.79 8.82
N PRO A 93 14.45 -12.34 8.35
CA PRO A 93 13.85 -11.09 8.79
C PRO A 93 13.62 -11.09 10.31
N GLY A 94 13.74 -9.91 10.93
CA GLY A 94 13.46 -9.78 12.36
C GLY A 94 12.01 -10.17 12.68
N LYS A 95 11.83 -11.19 13.51
CA LYS A 95 10.53 -11.48 14.12
C LYS A 95 10.24 -10.48 15.22
N ILE A 96 9.04 -9.91 15.21
CA ILE A 96 8.57 -9.05 16.30
C ILE A 96 7.80 -9.90 17.32
N LEU A 97 8.03 -9.65 18.60
CA LEU A 97 7.21 -10.26 19.65
C LEU A 97 5.84 -9.57 19.68
N PRO A 98 4.77 -10.27 20.10
CA PRO A 98 3.45 -9.68 20.14
C PRO A 98 3.41 -8.48 21.09
N PHE A 99 2.71 -7.42 20.69
CA PHE A 99 2.47 -6.25 21.51
C PHE A 99 1.08 -5.69 21.19
N ASP A 100 0.51 -4.94 22.11
CA ASP A 100 -0.80 -4.32 21.96
C ASP A 100 -0.66 -2.83 21.61
N VAL A 101 -1.57 -2.36 20.76
CA VAL A 101 -1.70 -0.95 20.37
C VAL A 101 -3.00 -0.33 20.87
N GLU A 102 -3.88 -1.08 21.54
CA GLU A 102 -5.20 -0.61 21.98
C GLU A 102 -5.12 0.70 22.77
N GLU A 103 -4.13 0.88 23.63
CA GLU A 103 -3.99 2.06 24.49
C GLU A 103 -3.45 3.32 23.77
N LEU A 104 -3.00 3.20 22.52
CA LEU A 104 -2.42 4.30 21.73
C LEU A 104 -3.51 5.16 21.08
N LYS A 105 -4.46 5.68 21.87
CA LYS A 105 -5.68 6.34 21.34
C LYS A 105 -5.40 7.55 20.45
N LEU A 106 -4.25 8.23 20.61
CA LEU A 106 -3.86 9.39 19.80
C LEU A 106 -3.08 9.02 18.52
N LEU A 107 -2.82 7.72 18.29
CA LEU A 107 -2.04 7.26 17.15
C LEU A 107 -2.75 7.56 15.84
N ARG A 108 -2.01 8.22 14.93
CA ARG A 108 -2.46 8.56 13.58
C ARG A 108 -1.72 7.77 12.51
N LEU A 109 -0.50 7.34 12.80
CA LEU A 109 0.37 6.62 11.89
C LEU A 109 0.95 5.39 12.57
N LEU A 110 0.69 4.22 12.00
CA LEU A 110 1.34 2.96 12.36
C LEU A 110 1.99 2.35 11.11
N ASP A 111 3.30 2.17 11.16
CA ASP A 111 4.09 1.75 10.01
C ASP A 111 5.00 0.59 10.36
N PHE A 112 4.83 -0.51 9.64
CA PHE A 112 5.71 -1.67 9.67
C PHE A 112 6.45 -1.77 8.33
N ASP A 113 7.78 -1.77 8.37
CA ASP A 113 8.62 -2.06 7.18
C ASP A 113 9.54 -3.23 7.48
N ARG A 114 9.40 -4.32 6.70
CA ARG A 114 10.25 -5.55 6.78
C ARG A 114 10.15 -6.33 8.10
N VAL A 115 8.98 -6.31 8.73
CA VAL A 115 8.74 -7.05 9.98
C VAL A 115 8.24 -8.46 9.67
N ASP A 116 8.78 -9.49 10.33
CA ASP A 116 8.24 -10.85 10.23
C ASP A 116 7.18 -11.11 11.30
N PHE A 117 5.95 -11.30 10.83
CA PHE A 117 4.77 -11.58 11.63
C PHE A 117 4.35 -13.05 11.60
N ARG A 118 5.03 -13.90 10.82
CA ARG A 118 4.69 -15.32 10.70
C ARG A 118 4.86 -16.05 12.02
N SER A 119 3.99 -17.01 12.27
CA SER A 119 4.08 -17.89 13.44
C SER A 119 5.46 -18.56 13.56
N TYR A 120 5.84 -18.95 14.78
CA TYR A 120 6.92 -19.91 14.96
C TYR A 120 6.48 -21.25 14.34
N ASP A 121 7.34 -21.85 13.51
CA ASP A 121 7.11 -23.17 12.90
C ASP A 121 7.18 -24.32 13.94
N ASP A 122 7.58 -23.99 15.18
CA ASP A 122 7.67 -24.94 16.28
C ASP A 122 6.26 -25.26 16.79
N LYS A 123 5.61 -26.20 16.10
CA LYS A 123 4.40 -26.90 16.52
C LYS A 123 4.59 -27.48 17.92
N LEU A 124 4.14 -26.77 18.94
CA LEU A 124 3.64 -27.39 20.16
C LEU A 124 2.11 -27.25 20.14
N PRO A 125 1.37 -28.36 20.03
CA PRO A 125 -0.08 -28.32 20.06
C PRO A 125 -0.53 -28.02 21.49
N GLY A 126 -1.25 -26.92 21.68
CA GLY A 126 -1.95 -26.63 22.93
C GLY A 126 -1.73 -25.25 23.54
N ASP A 127 -0.93 -24.37 22.93
CA ASP A 127 -0.76 -23.01 23.44
C ASP A 127 -1.43 -22.03 22.47
N ASP A 128 -2.42 -21.28 22.95
CA ASP A 128 -3.12 -20.19 22.25
C ASP A 128 -2.17 -19.00 22.02
N GLN A 129 -1.02 -19.25 21.37
CA GLN A 129 -0.08 -18.22 20.98
C GLN A 129 -0.73 -17.38 19.89
N LYS A 130 -1.42 -16.33 20.35
CA LYS A 130 -1.92 -15.26 19.50
C LYS A 130 -0.79 -14.86 18.56
N GLN A 131 -1.00 -15.07 17.25
CA GLN A 131 -0.08 -14.65 16.20
C GLN A 131 0.37 -13.20 16.49
N ASN A 132 1.66 -12.89 16.27
CA ASN A 132 2.23 -11.57 16.56
C ASN A 132 1.38 -10.44 15.96
N ILE A 133 0.92 -10.64 14.72
CA ILE A 133 0.03 -9.72 14.04
C ILE A 133 -1.39 -9.72 14.62
N GLY A 134 -1.89 -10.86 15.10
CA GLY A 134 -3.22 -11.01 15.66
C GLY A 134 -3.48 -10.08 16.86
N LEU A 135 -2.51 -9.94 17.76
CA LEU A 135 -2.62 -8.99 18.89
C LEU A 135 -2.66 -7.53 18.41
N VAL A 136 -1.76 -7.16 17.50
CA VAL A 136 -1.75 -5.81 16.90
C VAL A 136 -3.08 -5.53 16.20
N LEU A 137 -3.57 -6.46 15.38
CA LEU A 137 -4.82 -6.34 14.63
C LEU A 137 -6.05 -6.20 15.54
N GLN A 138 -6.08 -6.89 16.68
CA GLN A 138 -7.16 -6.73 17.67
C GLN A 138 -7.22 -5.28 18.18
N GLY A 139 -6.06 -4.70 18.53
CA GLY A 139 -5.94 -3.32 19.00
C GLY A 139 -6.29 -2.26 17.95
N LEU A 140 -6.08 -2.52 16.65
CA LEU A 140 -6.38 -1.55 15.57
C LEU A 140 -7.82 -1.06 15.57
N SER A 141 -8.77 -1.91 15.96
CA SER A 141 -10.20 -1.56 16.05
C SER A 141 -10.49 -0.40 17.02
N LYS A 142 -9.56 -0.13 17.94
CA LYS A 142 -9.68 0.88 19.00
C LYS A 142 -8.99 2.20 18.64
N LEU A 143 -8.24 2.22 17.54
CA LEU A 143 -7.46 3.38 17.10
C LEU A 143 -8.31 4.31 16.22
N VAL A 144 -9.22 5.04 16.86
CA VAL A 144 -10.18 5.91 16.15
C VAL A 144 -9.53 7.06 15.38
N HIS A 145 -8.30 7.45 15.71
CA HIS A 145 -7.57 8.52 15.03
C HIS A 145 -6.58 8.02 13.97
N LEU A 146 -6.49 6.72 13.75
CA LEU A 146 -5.56 6.14 12.79
C LEU A 146 -5.93 6.56 11.36
N LYS A 147 -4.94 7.09 10.64
CA LYS A 147 -5.06 7.54 9.25
C LYS A 147 -4.14 6.79 8.30
N TYR A 148 -3.01 6.30 8.80
CA TYR A 148 -2.03 5.56 8.02
C TYR A 148 -1.71 4.23 8.68
N LEU A 149 -1.81 3.16 7.90
CA LEU A 149 -1.41 1.81 8.27
C LEU A 149 -0.60 1.19 7.14
N SER A 150 0.57 0.64 7.46
CA SER A 150 1.45 0.01 6.47
C SER A 150 2.03 -1.29 6.99
N PHE A 151 2.02 -2.31 6.14
CA PHE A 151 2.69 -3.60 6.29
C PHE A 151 3.72 -3.80 5.17
N LYS A 152 4.29 -2.71 4.66
CA LYS A 152 5.21 -2.73 3.52
C LYS A 152 6.36 -3.70 3.77
N ARG A 153 6.62 -4.59 2.82
CA ARG A 153 7.66 -5.65 2.87
C ARG A 153 7.61 -6.54 4.12
N CYS A 154 6.52 -6.54 4.87
CA CYS A 154 6.37 -7.42 6.02
C CYS A 154 6.09 -8.85 5.55
N PHE A 155 6.49 -9.83 6.35
CA PHE A 155 6.22 -11.24 6.10
C PHE A 155 5.01 -11.64 6.92
N LEU A 156 3.91 -11.99 6.25
CA LEU A 156 2.66 -12.37 6.89
C LEU A 156 2.42 -13.86 6.74
N ASP A 157 1.65 -14.43 7.66
CA ASP A 157 1.02 -15.73 7.43
C ASP A 157 0.00 -15.63 6.29
N LYS A 158 -0.47 -16.79 5.82
CA LYS A 158 -1.34 -16.89 4.64
C LYS A 158 -2.61 -16.03 4.73
N TYR A 159 -3.15 -15.79 5.93
CA TYR A 159 -4.44 -15.11 6.12
C TYR A 159 -4.27 -13.78 6.83
N LEU A 160 -4.78 -12.71 6.23
CA LEU A 160 -4.85 -11.39 6.85
C LEU A 160 -6.31 -11.07 7.23
N SER A 161 -6.54 -10.65 8.47
CA SER A 161 -7.87 -10.25 8.97
C SER A 161 -7.82 -8.82 9.51
N LEU A 162 -8.09 -7.84 8.65
CA LEU A 162 -8.09 -6.44 9.04
C LEU A 162 -9.46 -6.03 9.63
N PRO A 163 -9.50 -5.41 10.82
CA PRO A 163 -10.73 -4.78 11.29
C PRO A 163 -11.09 -3.58 10.39
N ILE A 164 -12.35 -3.17 10.41
CA ILE A 164 -12.80 -1.96 9.70
C ILE A 164 -12.33 -0.74 10.49
N ILE A 165 -11.47 0.09 9.89
CA ILE A 165 -10.90 1.30 10.49
C ILE A 165 -11.49 2.51 9.75
N THR A 166 -12.49 3.16 10.35
CA THR A 166 -13.35 4.13 9.67
C THR A 166 -12.63 5.41 9.21
N ASN A 167 -11.56 5.81 9.90
CA ASN A 167 -10.80 7.03 9.61
C ASN A 167 -9.51 6.80 8.82
N LEU A 168 -9.27 5.56 8.39
CA LEU A 168 -8.09 5.22 7.62
C LEU A 168 -8.11 5.90 6.25
N GLN A 169 -7.00 6.53 5.89
CA GLN A 169 -6.80 7.24 4.63
C GLN A 169 -5.76 6.55 3.75
N ILE A 170 -4.76 5.91 4.36
CA ILE A 170 -3.68 5.21 3.66
C ILE A 170 -3.58 3.80 4.23
N LEU A 171 -3.63 2.81 3.34
CA LEU A 171 -3.39 1.41 3.64
C LEU A 171 -2.35 0.85 2.66
N ASP A 172 -1.18 0.49 3.17
CA ASP A 172 -0.11 -0.13 2.38
C ASP A 172 0.03 -1.62 2.74
N LEU A 173 -0.40 -2.48 1.81
CA LEU A 173 -0.35 -3.94 1.89
C LEU A 173 0.68 -4.54 0.92
N ARG A 174 1.70 -3.78 0.51
CA ARG A 174 2.81 -4.31 -0.32
C ARG A 174 3.75 -5.17 0.50
N VAL A 175 3.20 -6.23 1.09
CA VAL A 175 3.87 -7.27 1.87
C VAL A 175 4.85 -8.06 1.00
N ASP A 176 5.74 -8.83 1.65
CA ASP A 176 6.58 -9.78 0.94
C ASP A 176 5.76 -11.04 0.61
N ASP A 177 5.52 -11.23 -0.68
CA ASP A 177 4.72 -12.30 -1.27
C ASP A 177 5.58 -13.33 -2.03
N SER A 178 6.90 -13.37 -1.76
CA SER A 178 7.83 -14.27 -2.47
C SER A 178 7.65 -15.74 -2.14
N VAL A 179 7.10 -16.06 -0.96
CA VAL A 179 6.93 -17.44 -0.47
C VAL A 179 5.49 -17.91 -0.57
N ASN A 180 4.52 -17.07 -0.18
CA ASN A 180 3.09 -17.39 -0.19
C ASN A 180 2.26 -16.17 -0.55
N GLU A 181 1.20 -16.37 -1.34
CA GLU A 181 0.18 -15.34 -1.58
C GLU A 181 -0.67 -15.11 -0.32
N VAL A 182 -0.87 -13.86 0.05
CA VAL A 182 -1.75 -13.49 1.17
C VAL A 182 -3.21 -13.54 0.73
N ILE A 183 -4.07 -14.06 1.61
CA ILE A 183 -5.52 -14.06 1.47
C ILE A 183 -6.08 -12.81 2.16
N LEU A 184 -6.62 -11.88 1.36
CA LEU A 184 -7.22 -10.64 1.83
C LEU A 184 -8.71 -10.81 2.17
N PRO A 185 -9.20 -10.10 3.20
CA PRO A 185 -10.61 -10.08 3.53
C PRO A 185 -11.37 -9.13 2.61
N ASN A 186 -12.57 -9.52 2.17
CA ASN A 186 -13.40 -8.72 1.28
C ASN A 186 -14.20 -7.62 2.04
N VAL A 187 -13.48 -6.79 2.79
CA VAL A 187 -14.04 -5.75 3.68
C VAL A 187 -13.47 -4.35 3.43
N LEU A 188 -12.45 -4.22 2.56
CA LEU A 188 -11.75 -2.96 2.31
C LEU A 188 -12.68 -1.85 1.80
N TRP A 189 -13.67 -2.19 0.96
CA TRP A 189 -14.69 -1.25 0.47
C TRP A 189 -15.45 -0.51 1.57
N LYS A 190 -15.52 -1.07 2.79
CA LYS A 190 -16.19 -0.43 3.94
C LYS A 190 -15.40 0.76 4.51
N MET A 191 -14.12 0.91 4.18
CA MET A 191 -13.26 2.00 4.63
C MET A 191 -13.41 3.23 3.71
N ARG A 192 -14.56 3.90 3.80
CA ARG A 192 -14.98 4.97 2.86
C ARG A 192 -14.11 6.24 2.84
N ARG A 193 -13.19 6.42 3.81
CA ARG A 193 -12.26 7.56 3.88
C ARG A 193 -10.89 7.27 3.24
N MET A 194 -10.72 6.08 2.66
CA MET A 194 -9.48 5.67 2.00
C MET A 194 -9.18 6.59 0.82
N LYS A 195 -7.96 7.13 0.80
CA LYS A 195 -7.39 7.95 -0.28
C LYS A 195 -6.33 7.19 -1.05
N HIS A 196 -5.52 6.37 -0.38
CA HIS A 196 -4.44 5.62 -1.03
C HIS A 196 -4.48 4.17 -0.58
N LEU A 197 -4.62 3.27 -1.54
CA LEU A 197 -4.62 1.83 -1.32
C LEU A 197 -3.50 1.20 -2.15
N TYR A 198 -2.57 0.53 -1.47
CA TYR A 198 -1.52 -0.24 -2.11
C TYR A 198 -1.75 -1.72 -1.82
N LEU A 199 -2.22 -2.47 -2.81
CA LEU A 199 -2.46 -3.91 -2.66
C LEU A 199 -1.14 -4.70 -2.74
N PRO A 200 -1.10 -5.96 -2.27
CA PRO A 200 0.01 -6.87 -2.53
C PRO A 200 0.25 -7.07 -4.03
N ARG A 201 1.46 -7.43 -4.45
CA ARG A 201 1.74 -7.67 -5.87
C ARG A 201 1.11 -8.98 -6.37
N MET A 202 0.86 -9.92 -5.46
CA MET A 202 0.10 -11.16 -5.66
C MET A 202 -0.72 -11.45 -4.39
N PHE A 203 -2.01 -11.75 -4.54
CA PHE A 203 -2.91 -12.09 -3.44
C PHE A 203 -4.16 -12.84 -3.92
N GLN A 204 -4.88 -13.43 -2.96
CA GLN A 204 -6.17 -14.09 -3.16
C GLN A 204 -7.23 -13.50 -2.23
N THR A 205 -8.49 -13.90 -2.42
CA THR A 205 -9.58 -13.65 -1.49
C THR A 205 -10.07 -14.99 -0.91
N TYR A 206 -10.71 -14.97 0.26
CA TYR A 206 -11.09 -16.18 1.00
C TYR A 206 -11.87 -17.23 0.19
N ASN A 207 -12.72 -16.79 -0.74
CA ASN A 207 -13.61 -17.67 -1.50
C ASN A 207 -13.27 -17.71 -3.00
N GLY A 208 -12.18 -17.05 -3.43
CA GLY A 208 -11.88 -16.83 -4.84
C GLY A 208 -12.76 -15.76 -5.52
N ASP A 209 -13.71 -15.16 -4.79
CA ASP A 209 -14.50 -14.02 -5.27
C ASP A 209 -13.61 -12.82 -5.61
N LYS A 210 -14.00 -12.01 -6.59
CA LYS A 210 -13.28 -10.75 -6.84
C LYS A 210 -13.37 -9.83 -5.61
N LEU A 211 -12.24 -9.25 -5.23
CA LEU A 211 -12.13 -8.20 -4.21
C LEU A 211 -12.99 -7.02 -4.62
N ARG A 212 -13.90 -6.65 -3.72
CA ARG A 212 -14.86 -5.56 -3.91
C ARG A 212 -14.23 -4.26 -3.42
N LEU A 213 -14.21 -3.26 -4.30
CA LEU A 213 -13.69 -1.90 -4.09
C LEU A 213 -14.68 -0.81 -4.53
N ASP A 214 -15.94 -1.16 -4.79
CA ASP A 214 -16.99 -0.21 -5.15
C ASP A 214 -17.30 0.78 -4.01
N GLY A 215 -17.70 2.00 -4.41
CA GLY A 215 -18.07 3.08 -3.50
C GLY A 215 -16.87 3.69 -2.75
N MET A 216 -15.64 3.40 -3.16
CA MET A 216 -14.43 4.07 -2.67
C MET A 216 -14.26 5.43 -3.36
N THR A 217 -15.21 6.34 -3.13
CA THR A 217 -15.32 7.63 -3.85
C THR A 217 -14.20 8.63 -3.52
N GLU A 218 -13.53 8.45 -2.39
CA GLU A 218 -12.41 9.28 -1.94
C GLU A 218 -11.05 8.76 -2.40
N LEU A 219 -11.01 7.62 -3.11
CA LEU A 219 -9.76 7.00 -3.52
C LEU A 219 -9.08 7.83 -4.61
N GLU A 220 -7.84 8.21 -4.33
CA GLU A 220 -6.97 9.05 -5.14
C GLU A 220 -5.87 8.21 -5.81
N THR A 221 -5.37 7.17 -5.13
CA THR A 221 -4.33 6.27 -5.63
C THR A 221 -4.68 4.81 -5.39
N LEU A 222 -4.53 4.00 -6.43
CA LEU A 222 -4.73 2.56 -6.38
C LEU A 222 -3.57 1.82 -7.03
N GLU A 223 -2.80 1.10 -6.22
CA GLU A 223 -1.61 0.39 -6.67
C GLU A 223 -1.80 -1.13 -6.60
N ASN A 224 -1.24 -1.84 -7.57
CA ASN A 224 -1.38 -3.28 -7.75
C ASN A 224 -2.85 -3.75 -7.90
N PHE A 225 -3.63 -3.08 -8.73
CA PHE A 225 -4.98 -3.55 -9.09
C PHE A 225 -4.89 -4.72 -10.08
N ILE A 226 -5.27 -5.93 -9.67
CA ILE A 226 -5.09 -7.15 -10.49
C ILE A 226 -6.45 -7.63 -10.99
N THR A 227 -6.71 -7.59 -12.31
CA THR A 227 -8.05 -7.88 -12.87
C THR A 227 -8.54 -9.31 -12.64
N LYS A 228 -7.62 -10.26 -12.46
CA LYS A 228 -7.92 -11.65 -12.09
C LYS A 228 -8.63 -11.77 -10.73
N VAL A 229 -8.28 -10.90 -9.78
CA VAL A 229 -8.80 -10.94 -8.41
C VAL A 229 -9.57 -9.68 -7.99
N CYS A 230 -9.63 -8.65 -8.83
CA CYS A 230 -10.40 -7.42 -8.62
C CYS A 230 -11.43 -7.22 -9.72
N ASN A 231 -12.56 -6.59 -9.40
CA ASN A 231 -13.59 -6.28 -10.38
C ASN A 231 -13.33 -4.94 -11.07
N VAL A 232 -13.08 -4.94 -12.38
CA VAL A 232 -12.84 -3.72 -13.17
C VAL A 232 -14.01 -2.74 -13.09
N ALA A 233 -15.24 -3.23 -12.90
CA ALA A 233 -16.42 -2.39 -12.80
C ALA A 233 -16.38 -1.41 -11.62
N ASP A 234 -15.67 -1.77 -10.54
CA ASP A 234 -15.59 -0.99 -9.31
C ASP A 234 -14.88 0.36 -9.53
N LEU A 235 -14.01 0.47 -10.55
CA LEU A 235 -13.34 1.71 -10.97
C LEU A 235 -14.35 2.84 -11.28
N GLN A 236 -15.58 2.51 -11.72
CA GLN A 236 -16.61 3.50 -12.01
C GLN A 236 -17.01 4.36 -10.82
N THR A 237 -16.74 3.90 -9.60
CA THR A 237 -17.11 4.60 -8.38
C THR A 237 -16.02 5.52 -7.85
N MET A 238 -14.79 5.43 -8.40
CA MET A 238 -13.60 6.11 -7.89
C MET A 238 -13.40 7.47 -8.56
N ASN A 239 -14.29 8.41 -8.26
CA ASN A 239 -14.38 9.70 -8.97
C ASN A 239 -13.19 10.65 -8.72
N LYS A 240 -12.37 10.39 -7.69
CA LYS A 240 -11.17 11.19 -7.34
C LYS A 240 -9.86 10.49 -7.73
N LEU A 241 -9.95 9.35 -8.41
CA LEU A 241 -8.78 8.58 -8.78
C LEU A 241 -7.95 9.38 -9.77
N HIS A 242 -6.66 9.53 -9.47
CA HIS A 242 -5.71 10.23 -10.33
C HIS A 242 -4.46 9.40 -10.64
N SER A 243 -4.23 8.30 -9.91
CA SER A 243 -3.14 7.36 -10.17
C SER A 243 -3.63 5.93 -10.00
N VAL A 244 -3.38 5.11 -11.01
CA VAL A 244 -3.71 3.69 -10.99
C VAL A 244 -2.59 2.86 -11.60
N ALA A 245 -2.12 1.86 -10.84
CA ALA A 245 -1.24 0.83 -11.34
C ALA A 245 -1.97 -0.51 -11.36
N MET A 246 -2.04 -1.15 -12.52
CA MET A 246 -2.83 -2.37 -12.71
C MET A 246 -2.08 -3.46 -13.47
N LYS A 247 -2.38 -4.71 -13.10
CA LYS A 247 -2.02 -5.91 -13.84
C LYS A 247 -3.27 -6.49 -14.47
N VAL A 248 -3.28 -6.53 -15.79
CA VAL A 248 -4.43 -6.99 -16.58
C VAL A 248 -4.11 -8.37 -17.11
N ASP A 249 -4.86 -9.37 -16.68
CA ASP A 249 -4.88 -10.66 -17.39
C ASP A 249 -5.55 -10.42 -18.75
N GLY A 250 -5.06 -11.04 -19.82
CA GLY A 250 -5.38 -10.75 -21.23
C GLY A 250 -6.83 -11.03 -21.67
N TYR A 251 -7.77 -11.01 -20.73
CA TYR A 251 -9.20 -11.13 -20.92
C TYR A 251 -9.76 -9.86 -21.58
N PHE A 252 -10.30 -10.05 -22.79
CA PHE A 252 -10.73 -8.96 -23.66
C PHE A 252 -11.76 -8.00 -23.03
N PRO A 253 -12.83 -8.47 -22.35
CA PRO A 253 -13.82 -7.58 -21.75
C PRO A 253 -13.27 -6.65 -20.67
N ASP A 254 -12.32 -7.13 -19.86
CA ASP A 254 -11.71 -6.31 -18.81
C ASP A 254 -10.89 -5.16 -19.42
N LEU A 255 -10.09 -5.45 -20.45
CA LEU A 255 -9.32 -4.42 -21.16
C LEU A 255 -10.22 -3.44 -21.92
N GLN A 256 -11.28 -3.93 -22.57
CA GLN A 256 -12.27 -3.08 -23.24
C GLN A 256 -12.95 -2.12 -22.26
N PHE A 257 -13.32 -2.62 -21.08
CA PHE A 257 -13.90 -1.81 -20.02
C PHE A 257 -12.93 -0.72 -19.55
N ILE A 258 -11.66 -1.07 -19.32
CA ILE A 258 -10.63 -0.13 -18.90
C ILE A 258 -10.48 1.00 -19.92
N ASN A 259 -10.39 0.69 -21.21
CA ASN A 259 -10.31 1.71 -22.27
C ASN A 259 -11.53 2.65 -22.27
N GLN A 260 -12.74 2.08 -22.19
CA GLN A 260 -13.97 2.87 -22.12
C GLN A 260 -14.01 3.77 -20.87
N HIS A 261 -13.50 3.27 -19.75
CA HIS A 261 -13.42 4.03 -18.50
C HIS A 261 -12.43 5.19 -18.62
N LEU A 262 -11.25 4.97 -19.19
CA LEU A 262 -10.20 6.00 -19.34
C LEU A 262 -10.58 7.09 -20.35
N LYS A 263 -11.36 6.74 -21.39
CA LYS A 263 -11.88 7.70 -22.39
C LYS A 263 -12.89 8.71 -21.83
N LYS A 264 -13.40 8.52 -20.61
CA LYS A 264 -14.33 9.47 -19.99
C LYS A 264 -13.62 10.82 -19.79
N PRO A 265 -14.27 11.97 -20.08
CA PRO A 265 -13.64 13.28 -19.92
C PRO A 265 -13.10 13.57 -18.51
N SER A 266 -13.77 13.05 -17.47
CA SER A 266 -13.34 13.17 -16.07
C SER A 266 -12.05 12.43 -15.75
N ASN A 267 -11.67 11.47 -16.60
CA ASN A 267 -10.61 10.51 -16.33
C ASN A 267 -9.35 10.77 -17.15
N GLY A 268 -9.35 11.75 -18.06
CA GLY A 268 -8.22 12.03 -18.98
C GLY A 268 -6.91 12.44 -18.30
N GLN A 269 -6.93 12.73 -16.99
CA GLN A 269 -5.74 13.08 -16.20
C GLN A 269 -5.23 11.93 -15.32
N ILE A 270 -5.88 10.77 -15.35
CA ILE A 270 -5.44 9.61 -14.56
C ILE A 270 -4.07 9.16 -15.06
N GLN A 271 -3.10 9.11 -14.17
CA GLN A 271 -1.81 8.50 -14.42
C GLN A 271 -1.96 6.97 -14.38
N LEU A 272 -1.59 6.31 -15.47
CA LEU A 272 -1.80 4.88 -15.67
C LEU A 272 -0.46 4.16 -15.77
N SER A 273 -0.24 3.19 -14.89
CA SER A 273 0.79 2.16 -15.04
C SER A 273 0.09 0.83 -15.31
N ILE A 274 0.31 0.24 -16.47
CA ILE A 274 -0.41 -0.97 -16.91
C ILE A 274 0.56 -2.05 -17.36
N ASP A 275 0.37 -3.25 -16.82
CA ASP A 275 1.09 -4.48 -17.16
C ASP A 275 0.06 -5.50 -17.65
N ILE A 276 0.04 -5.75 -18.96
CA ILE A 276 -0.90 -6.66 -19.62
C ILE A 276 -0.20 -7.99 -19.84
N ARG A 277 -0.74 -9.10 -19.31
CA ARG A 277 -0.15 -10.44 -19.45
C ARG A 277 -1.09 -11.39 -20.16
N ASN A 278 -0.54 -12.47 -20.70
CA ASN A 278 -1.30 -13.51 -21.42
C ASN A 278 -2.16 -12.91 -22.56
N PHE A 279 -1.68 -11.85 -23.23
CA PHE A 279 -2.45 -11.14 -24.25
C PHE A 279 -2.04 -11.56 -25.65
N ASP A 280 -2.68 -12.61 -26.15
CA ASP A 280 -2.48 -13.06 -27.53
C ASP A 280 -3.29 -12.22 -28.52
N CYS A 281 -2.61 -11.53 -29.42
CA CYS A 281 -3.17 -10.56 -30.34
C CYS A 281 -3.18 -11.10 -31.78
N PHE A 282 -4.13 -11.99 -32.07
CA PHE A 282 -4.28 -12.60 -33.41
C PHE A 282 -5.38 -11.97 -34.28
N VAL A 283 -6.13 -11.00 -33.76
CA VAL A 283 -7.30 -10.40 -34.41
C VAL A 283 -7.29 -8.89 -34.25
N ASP A 284 -7.74 -8.16 -35.29
CA ASP A 284 -7.70 -6.70 -35.36
C ASP A 284 -8.34 -6.00 -34.16
N GLN A 285 -9.41 -6.58 -33.59
CA GLN A 285 -10.08 -6.02 -32.42
C GLN A 285 -9.16 -5.94 -31.19
N ARG A 286 -8.26 -6.93 -31.02
CA ARG A 286 -7.28 -6.92 -29.93
C ARG A 286 -6.17 -5.89 -30.18
N HIS A 287 -5.71 -5.76 -31.43
CA HIS A 287 -4.75 -4.71 -31.79
C HIS A 287 -5.34 -3.32 -31.53
N SER A 288 -6.62 -3.12 -31.82
CA SER A 288 -7.32 -1.86 -31.56
C SER A 288 -7.31 -1.51 -30.06
N LEU A 289 -7.55 -2.47 -29.16
CA LEU A 289 -7.55 -2.20 -27.73
C LEU A 289 -6.17 -1.74 -27.22
N ILE A 290 -5.10 -2.35 -27.72
CA ILE A 290 -3.74 -1.95 -27.32
C ILE A 290 -3.39 -0.56 -27.86
N ARG A 291 -3.75 -0.24 -29.12
CA ARG A 291 -3.57 1.11 -29.67
C ARG A 291 -4.28 2.15 -28.83
N GLU A 292 -5.52 1.89 -28.42
CA GLU A 292 -6.28 2.79 -27.56
C GLU A 292 -5.63 3.02 -26.19
N VAL A 293 -5.01 1.99 -25.59
CA VAL A 293 -4.23 2.16 -24.35
C VAL A 293 -3.03 3.06 -24.60
N LEU A 294 -2.29 2.84 -25.69
CA LEU A 294 -1.09 3.60 -26.02
C LEU A 294 -1.39 5.07 -26.40
N GLU A 295 -2.57 5.33 -26.98
CA GLU A 295 -3.05 6.69 -27.30
C GLU A 295 -3.48 7.47 -26.06
N TYR A 296 -3.69 6.80 -24.92
CA TYR A 296 -4.07 7.46 -23.69
C TYR A 296 -2.90 8.27 -23.09
N LEU A 297 -3.04 9.60 -23.08
CA LEU A 297 -1.98 10.53 -22.66
C LEU A 297 -1.49 10.35 -21.21
N GLY A 298 -2.29 9.69 -20.36
CA GLY A 298 -1.95 9.44 -18.97
C GLY A 298 -1.07 8.21 -18.73
N VAL A 299 -0.71 7.43 -19.76
CA VAL A 299 0.19 6.28 -19.60
C VAL A 299 1.57 6.73 -19.13
N ARG A 300 2.04 6.16 -18.02
CA ARG A 300 3.39 6.33 -17.45
C ARG A 300 4.25 5.10 -17.71
N ILE A 301 3.69 3.93 -17.43
CA ILE A 301 4.32 2.65 -17.68
C ILE A 301 3.37 1.78 -18.48
N PHE A 302 3.90 1.17 -19.53
CA PHE A 302 3.21 0.17 -20.31
C PHE A 302 4.12 -1.05 -20.46
N SER A 303 3.62 -2.21 -20.07
CA SER A 303 4.24 -3.50 -20.34
C SER A 303 3.19 -4.45 -20.91
N ILE A 304 3.61 -5.28 -21.85
CA ILE A 304 2.76 -6.29 -22.47
C ILE A 304 3.54 -7.58 -22.66
N GLU A 305 2.90 -8.70 -22.31
CA GLU A 305 3.38 -10.06 -22.49
C GLU A 305 2.30 -10.88 -23.22
N GLY A 306 2.68 -11.52 -24.33
CA GLY A 306 1.81 -12.37 -25.15
C GLY A 306 2.30 -12.48 -26.58
N HIS A 307 1.60 -13.25 -27.40
CA HIS A 307 1.91 -13.37 -28.83
C HIS A 307 1.25 -12.23 -29.63
N ILE A 308 2.07 -11.34 -30.21
CA ILE A 308 1.59 -10.24 -31.05
C ILE A 308 2.05 -10.50 -32.49
N ASN A 309 1.10 -10.77 -33.38
CA ASN A 309 1.34 -10.89 -34.82
C ASN A 309 0.98 -9.59 -35.55
#